data_AF-A0A135HTS4-F1
#
_entry.id   AF-A0A135HTS4-F1
#
_cell.length_a   1.000
_cell.length_b   1.000
_cell.length_c   1.000
_cell.angle_alpha   90.00
_cell.angle_beta   90.00
_cell.angle_gamma   90.00
#
_symmetry.space_group_name_H-M   'P 1'
#
loop_
_entity.id
_entity.type
_entity.pdbx_description
1 polymer ?
#
loop_
_entity_poly.entity_id
_entity_poly.type
_entity_poly.pdbx_seq_one_letter_code
_entity_poly.pdbx_strand_id
1 'polypeptide(L)'
;MRGILQGAIIALAFFGLSETASAAPNTGCQSKAINSLQQLSPHGYQVYRAMKDKSQFTTWITCDDLQLGLATAVHESVHNLTEERDSFPLIGGGNIARPHQTETFFAPKLIARQMGRNFNDTLFIQSYLKPGSASSADNFMYLLDEFNAYSHDLSSATKLTPMRPGDTQVDHRDGLAAMMAFMMGYAAEARKNHPETWEGLKAPQTAKVVQTLWKQAEKTMAASCGIRDFGTNDREYLSYVCNAKNAGALTEILRRAPSCPTRCLTAATAAAQ
;
A
#
# COMPACT_ATOMS: atom_id res chain seq x y z
N MET A 1 28.69 -30.28 38.13
CA MET A 1 27.35 -29.67 38.11
C MET A 1 26.91 -29.65 36.65
N ARG A 2 26.33 -30.72 36.08
CA ARG A 2 24.93 -31.17 36.18
C ARG A 2 23.92 -30.02 36.20
N GLY A 3 23.24 -29.84 35.08
CA GLY A 3 22.11 -28.94 34.86
C GLY A 3 21.58 -29.08 33.43
N ILE A 4 20.77 -30.12 33.22
CA ILE A 4 20.03 -30.45 31.98
C ILE A 4 18.67 -29.74 32.04
N LEU A 5 18.22 -29.10 30.96
CA LEU A 5 16.82 -28.86 30.61
C LEU A 5 16.74 -28.92 29.08
N GLN A 6 16.21 -29.97 28.43
CA GLN A 6 14.77 -30.26 28.22
C GLN A 6 14.01 -28.99 27.78
N GLY A 7 13.47 -28.85 26.57
CA GLY A 7 12.97 -29.83 25.61
C GLY A 7 11.50 -29.48 25.34
N ALA A 8 11.16 -29.07 24.11
CA ALA A 8 9.80 -29.13 23.58
C ALA A 8 9.85 -29.02 22.04
N ILE A 9 10.06 -30.16 21.40
CA ILE A 9 9.67 -30.41 20.02
C ILE A 9 8.16 -30.68 20.07
N ILE A 10 7.35 -29.86 19.40
CA ILE A 10 5.96 -30.20 19.13
C ILE A 10 5.90 -30.71 17.70
N ALA A 11 5.89 -32.05 17.59
CA ALA A 11 5.39 -32.75 16.43
C ALA A 11 3.87 -32.92 16.61
N LEU A 12 3.09 -32.52 15.60
CA LEU A 12 1.69 -32.89 15.45
C LEU A 12 1.50 -33.43 14.03
N ALA A 13 1.36 -34.75 13.95
CA ALA A 13 0.85 -35.54 12.84
C ALA A 13 0.00 -36.64 13.51
N PHE A 14 -1.15 -37.13 13.05
CA PHE A 14 -1.76 -37.29 11.74
C PHE A 14 -3.29 -37.37 11.97
N PHE A 15 -4.13 -37.08 10.97
CA PHE A 15 -5.24 -37.93 10.53
C PHE A 15 -5.87 -37.33 9.26
N GLY A 16 -6.00 -38.15 8.21
CA GLY A 16 -6.81 -37.85 7.02
C GLY A 16 -6.02 -37.75 5.72
N LEU A 17 -5.53 -38.89 5.21
CA LEU A 17 -5.25 -39.03 3.78
C LEU A 17 -6.58 -38.95 3.03
N SER A 18 -6.98 -37.75 2.66
CA SER A 18 -7.66 -37.55 1.39
C SER A 18 -6.59 -37.06 0.44
N GLU A 19 -6.28 -37.87 -0.57
CA GLU A 19 -5.59 -37.38 -1.77
C GLU A 19 -6.47 -36.29 -2.37
N THR A 20 -6.30 -35.05 -1.91
CA THR A 20 -6.65 -33.91 -2.74
C THR A 20 -5.75 -34.06 -3.95
N ALA A 21 -6.34 -34.47 -5.07
CA ALA A 21 -5.70 -34.37 -6.36
C ALA A 21 -4.98 -33.03 -6.40
N SER A 22 -3.64 -33.05 -6.41
CA SER A 22 -2.84 -31.87 -6.70
C SER A 22 -3.33 -31.40 -8.06
N ALA A 23 -4.21 -30.40 -8.05
CA ALA A 23 -4.58 -29.70 -9.26
C ALA A 23 -3.26 -29.30 -9.92
N ALA A 24 -3.06 -29.74 -11.16
CA ALA A 24 -1.91 -29.33 -11.93
C ALA A 24 -1.75 -27.81 -11.76
N PRO A 25 -0.51 -27.30 -11.55
CA PRO A 25 -0.31 -25.87 -11.34
C PRO A 25 -1.05 -25.16 -12.46
N ASN A 26 -1.93 -24.23 -12.08
CA ASN A 26 -2.91 -23.58 -12.94
C ASN A 26 -2.21 -22.55 -13.87
N THR A 27 -1.10 -22.97 -14.48
CA THR A 27 -0.12 -22.23 -15.26
C THR A 27 -0.77 -21.50 -16.43
N GLY A 28 -1.84 -22.07 -16.99
CA GLY A 28 -2.65 -21.44 -18.03
C GLY A 28 -3.36 -20.17 -17.57
N CYS A 29 -3.83 -20.10 -16.31
CA CYS A 29 -4.47 -18.89 -15.78
C CYS A 29 -3.42 -17.80 -15.52
N GLN A 30 -2.30 -18.15 -14.88
CA GLN A 30 -1.24 -17.20 -14.51
C GLN A 30 -0.58 -16.58 -15.74
N SER A 31 -0.32 -17.38 -16.78
CA SER A 31 0.24 -16.88 -18.03
C SER A 31 -0.71 -15.91 -18.74
N LYS A 32 -2.02 -16.20 -18.75
CA LYS A 32 -3.04 -15.28 -19.25
C LYS A 32 -3.09 -13.99 -18.43
N ALA A 33 -3.03 -14.09 -17.10
CA ALA A 33 -3.02 -12.94 -16.20
C ALA A 33 -1.83 -12.01 -16.47
N ILE A 34 -0.62 -12.56 -16.62
CA ILE A 34 0.58 -11.80 -16.95
C ILE A 34 0.46 -11.13 -18.33
N ASN A 35 -0.09 -11.81 -19.32
CA ASN A 35 -0.35 -11.22 -20.64
C ASN A 35 -1.35 -10.06 -20.55
N SER A 36 -2.43 -10.21 -19.76
CA SER A 36 -3.38 -9.13 -19.50
C SER A 36 -2.73 -7.97 -18.75
N LEU A 37 -1.86 -8.23 -17.78
CA LEU A 37 -1.08 -7.20 -17.09
C LEU A 37 -0.22 -6.42 -18.09
N GLN A 38 0.49 -7.11 -18.98
CA GLN A 38 1.30 -6.48 -20.02
C GLN A 38 0.49 -5.56 -20.94
N GLN A 39 -0.70 -6.00 -21.34
CA GLN A 39 -1.55 -5.25 -22.27
C GLN A 39 -2.28 -4.08 -21.61
N LEU A 40 -2.84 -4.31 -20.41
CA LEU A 40 -3.74 -3.36 -19.75
C LEU A 40 -3.01 -2.43 -18.79
N SER A 41 -2.03 -2.94 -18.04
CA SER A 41 -1.21 -2.18 -17.09
C SER A 41 0.29 -2.28 -17.41
N PRO A 42 0.79 -1.62 -18.47
CA PRO A 42 2.20 -1.68 -18.84
C PRO A 42 3.16 -1.28 -17.71
N HIS A 43 2.76 -0.37 -16.81
CA HIS A 43 3.56 0.01 -15.65
C HIS A 43 3.57 -1.10 -14.57
N GLY A 44 2.43 -1.75 -14.29
CA GLY A 44 2.41 -2.92 -13.41
C GLY A 44 3.24 -4.08 -13.99
N TYR A 45 3.21 -4.27 -15.31
CA TYR A 45 4.05 -5.25 -15.98
C TYR A 45 5.54 -4.91 -15.92
N GLN A 46 5.92 -3.63 -15.88
CA GLN A 46 7.31 -3.23 -15.66
C GLN A 46 7.80 -3.68 -14.27
N VAL A 47 6.95 -3.64 -13.24
CA VAL A 47 7.26 -4.20 -11.90
C VAL A 47 7.51 -5.71 -12.02
N TYR A 48 6.60 -6.46 -12.64
CA TYR A 48 6.81 -7.89 -12.89
C TYR A 48 8.13 -8.15 -13.62
N ARG A 49 8.42 -7.42 -14.71
CA ARG A 49 9.66 -7.56 -15.48
C ARG A 49 10.92 -7.25 -14.68
N ALA A 50 10.83 -6.31 -13.75
CA ALA A 50 11.93 -5.87 -12.89
C ALA A 50 12.33 -6.89 -11.82
N MET A 51 11.41 -7.76 -11.40
CA MET A 51 11.67 -8.81 -10.40
C MET A 51 12.74 -9.78 -10.87
N LYS A 52 13.68 -10.18 -10.00
CA LYS A 52 14.64 -11.25 -10.33
C LYS A 52 13.97 -12.62 -10.28
N ASP A 53 13.29 -12.90 -9.18
CA ASP A 53 12.51 -14.11 -9.00
C ASP A 53 11.05 -13.86 -9.38
N LYS A 54 10.61 -14.43 -10.51
CA LYS A 54 9.22 -14.29 -10.97
C LYS A 54 8.23 -15.06 -10.09
N SER A 55 8.69 -16.06 -9.34
CA SER A 55 7.82 -16.88 -8.50
C SER A 55 7.19 -16.07 -7.37
N GLN A 56 7.93 -15.11 -6.82
CA GLN A 56 7.45 -14.14 -5.83
C GLN A 56 6.31 -13.26 -6.35
N PHE A 57 6.25 -12.99 -7.65
CA PHE A 57 5.11 -12.30 -8.25
C PHE A 57 3.94 -13.27 -8.46
N THR A 58 4.20 -14.44 -9.06
CA THR A 58 3.14 -15.36 -9.47
C THR A 58 2.40 -16.03 -8.32
N THR A 59 3.01 -16.09 -7.12
CA THR A 59 2.35 -16.67 -5.93
C THR A 59 1.10 -15.91 -5.49
N TRP A 60 0.99 -14.63 -5.84
CA TRP A 60 -0.15 -13.77 -5.51
C TRP A 60 -1.27 -13.84 -6.55
N ILE A 61 -1.03 -14.46 -7.71
CA ILE A 61 -2.03 -14.59 -8.76
C ILE A 61 -2.90 -15.81 -8.47
N THR A 62 -4.06 -15.55 -7.88
CA THR A 62 -5.13 -16.53 -7.72
C THR A 62 -6.05 -16.51 -8.95
N CYS A 63 -6.56 -17.67 -9.37
CA CYS A 63 -7.35 -17.77 -10.62
C CYS A 63 -8.84 -17.42 -10.45
N ASP A 64 -9.28 -17.16 -9.23
CA ASP A 64 -10.64 -16.79 -8.85
C ASP A 64 -10.87 -15.27 -9.01
N ASP A 65 -9.88 -14.44 -8.64
CA ASP A 65 -9.89 -13.01 -8.87
C ASP A 65 -8.53 -12.53 -9.43
N LEU A 66 -8.44 -12.56 -10.76
CA LEU A 66 -7.22 -12.15 -11.47
C LEU A 66 -6.90 -10.66 -11.29
N GLN A 67 -7.92 -9.80 -11.12
CA GLN A 67 -7.67 -8.36 -10.95
C GLN A 67 -7.00 -8.12 -9.60
N LEU A 68 -7.60 -8.65 -8.53
CA LEU A 68 -7.08 -8.53 -7.17
C LEU A 68 -5.70 -9.16 -7.09
N GLY A 69 -5.55 -10.41 -7.55
CA GLY A 69 -4.27 -11.13 -7.50
C GLY A 69 -3.14 -10.42 -8.25
N LEU A 70 -3.41 -9.82 -9.42
CA LEU A 70 -2.41 -9.04 -10.15
C LEU A 70 -2.04 -7.73 -9.46
N ALA A 71 -3.00 -7.01 -8.88
CA ALA A 71 -2.73 -5.77 -8.17
C ALA A 71 -1.91 -6.04 -6.89
N THR A 72 -2.27 -7.08 -6.13
CA THR A 72 -1.51 -7.55 -4.97
C THR A 72 -0.11 -8.03 -5.38
N ALA A 73 0.02 -8.79 -6.47
CA ALA A 73 1.33 -9.21 -6.98
C ALA A 73 2.26 -8.02 -7.28
N VAL A 74 1.69 -6.94 -7.85
CA VAL A 74 2.42 -5.69 -8.08
C VAL A 74 2.80 -5.02 -6.76
N HIS A 75 1.88 -4.92 -5.80
CA HIS A 75 2.13 -4.35 -4.46
C HIS A 75 3.32 -5.03 -3.78
N GLU A 76 3.26 -6.35 -3.65
CA GLU A 76 4.28 -7.14 -2.95
C GLU A 76 5.63 -7.14 -3.67
N SER A 77 5.59 -7.08 -5.00
CA SER A 77 6.80 -6.94 -5.80
C SER A 77 7.45 -5.56 -5.66
N VAL A 78 6.68 -4.51 -5.39
CA VAL A 78 7.25 -3.18 -5.10
C VAL A 78 8.09 -3.22 -3.83
N HIS A 79 7.64 -3.88 -2.76
CA HIS A 79 8.44 -4.07 -1.54
C HIS A 79 9.78 -4.75 -1.82
N ASN A 80 9.75 -5.87 -2.55
CA ASN A 80 10.96 -6.59 -2.94
C ASN A 80 11.92 -5.71 -3.75
N LEU A 81 11.40 -4.94 -4.73
CA LEU A 81 12.21 -4.03 -5.52
C LEU A 81 12.76 -2.86 -4.70
N THR A 82 11.99 -2.33 -3.76
CA THR A 82 12.44 -1.27 -2.85
C THR A 82 13.65 -1.75 -2.04
N GLU A 83 13.58 -2.96 -1.48
CA GLU A 83 14.66 -3.55 -0.69
C GLU A 83 15.89 -3.86 -1.56
N GLU A 84 15.72 -4.55 -2.69
CA GLU A 84 16.83 -4.96 -3.55
C GLU A 84 17.62 -3.78 -4.15
N ARG A 85 16.94 -2.65 -4.38
CA ARG A 85 17.51 -1.48 -5.08
C ARG A 85 17.81 -0.33 -4.14
N ASP A 86 17.43 -0.45 -2.88
CA ASP A 86 17.50 0.61 -1.90
C ASP A 86 16.88 1.94 -2.37
N SER A 87 15.79 1.82 -3.13
CA SER A 87 15.11 2.96 -3.75
C SER A 87 13.66 2.60 -4.09
N PHE A 88 12.75 3.56 -3.92
CA PHE A 88 11.35 3.38 -4.26
C PHE A 88 11.18 3.41 -5.79
N PRO A 89 10.65 2.34 -6.43
CA PRO A 89 10.34 2.37 -7.84
C PRO A 89 9.16 3.32 -8.12
N LEU A 90 9.25 4.12 -9.19
CA LEU A 90 8.21 5.08 -9.57
C LEU A 90 7.30 4.54 -10.69
N ILE A 91 6.03 4.90 -10.64
CA ILE A 91 5.05 4.58 -11.69
C ILE A 91 5.44 5.30 -12.98
N GLY A 92 5.59 4.53 -14.06
CA GLY A 92 6.08 5.03 -15.34
C GLY A 92 7.59 5.00 -15.50
N GLY A 93 8.31 4.46 -14.51
CA GLY A 93 9.75 4.22 -14.57
C GLY A 93 10.58 5.20 -13.74
N GLY A 94 11.85 4.82 -13.55
CA GLY A 94 12.77 5.50 -12.63
C GLY A 94 12.61 5.02 -11.18
N ASN A 95 13.50 5.50 -10.31
CA ASN A 95 13.47 5.22 -8.88
C ASN A 95 13.85 6.49 -8.11
N ILE A 96 13.49 6.56 -6.83
CA ILE A 96 13.95 7.59 -5.92
C ILE A 96 14.59 6.93 -4.68
N ALA A 97 15.82 7.33 -4.36
CA ALA A 97 16.60 6.73 -3.27
C ALA A 97 15.86 6.81 -1.93
N ARG A 98 15.99 5.75 -1.12
CA ARG A 98 15.40 5.72 0.22
C ARG A 98 16.10 6.75 1.13
N PRO A 99 15.34 7.54 1.91
CA PRO A 99 15.93 8.50 2.83
C PRO A 99 16.27 7.79 4.15
N HIS A 100 17.42 7.11 4.26
CA HIS A 100 17.80 6.33 5.45
C HIS A 100 17.82 7.13 6.76
N GLN A 101 18.01 8.45 6.70
CA GLN A 101 17.85 9.30 7.88
C GLN A 101 16.47 9.19 8.54
N THR A 102 15.45 8.68 7.82
CA THR A 102 14.11 8.46 8.35
C THR A 102 14.00 7.25 9.29
N GLU A 103 15.01 6.37 9.32
CA GLU A 103 15.06 5.22 10.24
C GLU A 103 15.16 5.62 11.71
N THR A 104 15.65 6.83 11.98
CA THR A 104 15.79 7.37 13.34
C THR A 104 14.59 8.24 13.74
N PHE A 105 13.60 8.42 12.86
CA PHE A 105 12.40 9.18 13.19
C PHE A 105 11.55 8.43 14.20
N PHE A 106 10.63 9.14 14.87
CA PHE A 106 9.72 8.45 15.80
C PHE A 106 8.86 7.41 15.07
N ALA A 107 8.53 6.33 15.77
CA ALA A 107 7.79 5.21 15.19
C ALA A 107 6.35 5.59 14.81
N PRO A 108 5.85 5.24 13.60
CA PRO A 108 4.48 5.55 13.16
C PRO A 108 3.39 5.03 14.09
N LYS A 109 3.61 3.97 14.87
CA LYS A 109 2.65 3.50 15.87
C LYS A 109 2.19 4.55 16.88
N LEU A 110 2.98 5.60 17.09
CA LEU A 110 2.60 6.71 17.98
C LEU A 110 1.37 7.48 17.48
N ILE A 111 1.09 7.49 16.17
CA ILE A 111 -0.14 8.12 15.64
C ILE A 111 -1.36 7.20 15.68
N ALA A 112 -1.22 5.91 16.00
CA ALA A 112 -2.32 4.94 15.94
C ALA A 112 -3.54 5.35 16.77
N ARG A 113 -3.32 5.87 17.98
CA ARG A 113 -4.40 6.33 18.86
C ARG A 113 -5.13 7.55 18.30
N GLN A 114 -4.39 8.47 17.67
CA GLN A 114 -5.00 9.63 17.02
C GLN A 114 -5.82 9.19 15.81
N MET A 115 -5.25 8.33 14.96
CA MET A 115 -5.96 7.82 13.77
C MET A 115 -7.21 7.05 14.17
N GLY A 116 -7.16 6.21 15.21
CA GLY A 116 -8.31 5.44 15.70
C GLY A 116 -9.43 6.28 16.32
N ARG A 117 -9.22 7.59 16.54
CA ARG A 117 -10.29 8.52 16.92
C ARG A 117 -10.96 9.18 15.72
N ASN A 118 -10.31 9.17 14.56
CA ASN A 118 -10.78 9.80 13.34
C ASN A 118 -11.47 8.82 12.37
N PHE A 119 -11.28 7.52 12.56
CA PHE A 119 -11.76 6.48 11.65
C PHE A 119 -12.52 5.39 12.40
N ASN A 120 -13.67 4.97 11.85
CA ASN A 120 -14.47 3.87 12.39
C ASN A 120 -13.92 2.51 11.95
N ASP A 121 -13.46 2.42 10.70
CA ASP A 121 -12.69 1.27 10.26
C ASP A 121 -11.26 1.35 10.78
N THR A 122 -10.85 0.31 11.49
CA THR A 122 -9.52 0.23 12.08
C THR A 122 -8.63 -0.80 11.40
N LEU A 123 -9.06 -1.48 10.33
CA LEU A 123 -8.28 -2.52 9.67
C LEU A 123 -6.86 -2.03 9.31
N PHE A 124 -6.75 -0.93 8.56
CA PHE A 124 -5.44 -0.37 8.19
C PHE A 124 -4.65 0.13 9.39
N ILE A 125 -5.31 0.64 10.43
CA ILE A 125 -4.64 1.06 11.67
C ILE A 125 -4.07 -0.17 12.38
N GLN A 126 -4.82 -1.27 12.41
CA GLN A 126 -4.39 -2.53 13.02
C GLN A 126 -3.24 -3.18 12.25
N SER A 127 -3.28 -3.13 10.92
CA SER A 127 -2.26 -3.74 10.06
C SER A 127 -0.96 -2.93 9.99
N TYR A 128 -1.05 -1.59 10.00
CA TYR A 128 0.11 -0.74 9.66
C TYR A 128 0.58 0.20 10.77
N LEU A 129 -0.19 0.37 11.84
CA LEU A 129 0.16 1.30 12.93
C LEU A 129 0.16 0.64 14.32
N LYS A 130 -0.33 -0.60 14.50
CA LYS A 130 -0.30 -1.23 15.83
C LYS A 130 1.05 -1.90 16.13
N PRO A 131 1.49 -1.93 17.41
CA PRO A 131 2.67 -2.68 17.80
C PRO A 131 2.55 -4.17 17.41
N GLY A 132 3.62 -4.74 16.85
CA GLY A 132 3.66 -6.15 16.44
C GLY A 132 2.91 -6.47 15.14
N SER A 133 2.51 -5.45 14.37
CA SER A 133 1.90 -5.59 13.04
C SER A 133 2.96 -5.47 11.93
N ALA A 134 2.68 -4.72 10.85
CA ALA A 134 3.66 -4.49 9.79
C ALA A 134 4.85 -3.64 10.26
N SER A 135 6.00 -3.79 9.61
CA SER A 135 7.23 -3.04 9.90
C SER A 135 7.05 -1.52 9.79
N SER A 136 6.06 -1.06 9.04
CA SER A 136 5.64 0.34 8.96
C SER A 136 5.13 0.91 10.28
N ALA A 137 4.70 0.10 11.24
CA ALA A 137 4.34 0.56 12.57
C ALA A 137 5.56 1.06 13.36
N ASP A 138 6.75 0.51 13.09
CA ASP A 138 7.97 0.80 13.85
C ASP A 138 8.91 1.78 13.14
N ASN A 139 8.86 1.88 11.81
CA ASN A 139 9.80 2.70 11.03
C ASN A 139 9.09 3.47 9.90
N PHE A 140 9.32 4.79 9.85
CA PHE A 140 8.72 5.67 8.85
C PHE A 140 9.14 5.32 7.41
N MET A 141 10.34 4.79 7.21
CA MET A 141 10.79 4.35 5.89
C MET A 141 9.92 3.23 5.33
N TYR A 142 9.43 2.31 6.17
CA TYR A 142 8.49 1.28 5.74
C TYR A 142 7.09 1.85 5.54
N LEU A 143 6.67 2.89 6.27
CA LEU A 143 5.41 3.60 5.95
C LEU A 143 5.49 4.27 4.56
N LEU A 144 6.64 4.83 4.18
CA LEU A 144 6.86 5.33 2.81
C LEU A 144 6.80 4.21 1.76
N ASP A 145 7.27 3.01 2.12
CA ASP A 145 7.24 1.85 1.24
C ASP A 145 5.81 1.36 1.01
N GLU A 146 5.02 1.20 2.07
CA GLU A 146 3.57 0.90 2.00
C GLU A 146 2.83 1.94 1.14
N PHE A 147 3.14 3.22 1.36
CA PHE A 147 2.54 4.31 0.59
C PHE A 147 2.86 4.22 -0.91
N ASN A 148 4.10 3.81 -1.25
CA ASN A 148 4.49 3.57 -2.64
C ASN A 148 3.83 2.30 -3.21
N ALA A 149 3.84 1.19 -2.45
CA ALA A 149 3.26 -0.08 -2.87
C ALA A 149 1.75 0.04 -3.15
N TYR A 150 0.98 0.68 -2.26
CA TYR A 150 -0.44 0.97 -2.50
C TYR A 150 -0.69 1.94 -3.66
N SER A 151 0.26 2.82 -3.97
CA SER A 151 0.16 3.65 -5.18
C SER A 151 0.28 2.81 -6.46
N HIS A 152 1.15 1.80 -6.47
CA HIS A 152 1.30 0.87 -7.60
C HIS A 152 0.16 -0.14 -7.69
N ASP A 153 -0.34 -0.63 -6.55
CA ASP A 153 -1.55 -1.46 -6.44
C ASP A 153 -2.72 -0.77 -7.14
N LEU A 154 -3.13 0.39 -6.63
CA LEU A 154 -4.29 1.09 -7.16
C LEU A 154 -4.08 1.50 -8.62
N SER A 155 -2.87 1.92 -8.99
CA SER A 155 -2.54 2.23 -10.39
C SER A 155 -2.73 1.03 -11.29
N SER A 156 -2.38 -0.18 -10.85
CA SER A 156 -2.57 -1.40 -11.62
C SER A 156 -4.04 -1.80 -11.64
N ALA A 157 -4.69 -1.82 -10.47
CA ALA A 157 -6.10 -2.16 -10.32
C ALA A 157 -7.01 -1.32 -11.24
N THR A 158 -6.79 0.01 -11.30
CA THR A 158 -7.60 0.88 -12.18
C THR A 158 -7.52 0.50 -13.66
N LYS A 159 -6.36 0.00 -14.11
CA LYS A 159 -6.15 -0.44 -15.49
C LYS A 159 -6.65 -1.84 -15.76
N LEU A 160 -6.69 -2.68 -14.74
CA LEU A 160 -7.19 -4.04 -14.78
C LEU A 160 -8.71 -4.15 -14.58
N THR A 161 -9.43 -3.04 -14.45
CA THR A 161 -10.90 -3.00 -14.32
C THR A 161 -11.66 -3.92 -15.30
N PRO A 162 -11.27 -4.06 -16.59
CA PRO A 162 -11.93 -4.99 -17.51
C PRO A 162 -11.86 -6.47 -17.10
N MET A 163 -10.96 -6.83 -16.17
CA MET A 163 -10.79 -8.19 -15.65
C MET A 163 -11.55 -8.43 -14.35
N ARG A 164 -12.21 -7.42 -13.80
CA ARG A 164 -12.92 -7.52 -12.53
C ARG A 164 -14.08 -8.50 -12.65
N PRO A 165 -14.25 -9.44 -11.71
CA PRO A 165 -15.49 -10.21 -11.60
C PRO A 165 -16.71 -9.28 -11.45
N GLY A 166 -17.87 -9.65 -12.00
CA GLY A 166 -19.09 -8.87 -11.78
C GLY A 166 -19.45 -8.79 -10.29
N ASP A 167 -19.99 -7.65 -9.86
CA ASP A 167 -20.54 -7.40 -8.51
C ASP A 167 -19.58 -7.58 -7.31
N THR A 168 -18.26 -7.63 -7.52
CA THR A 168 -17.29 -7.63 -6.40
C THR A 168 -16.92 -6.22 -5.97
N GLN A 169 -17.05 -5.99 -4.66
CA GLN A 169 -16.48 -4.83 -3.98
C GLN A 169 -15.05 -5.16 -3.58
N VAL A 170 -14.10 -4.32 -4.00
CA VAL A 170 -12.67 -4.50 -3.74
C VAL A 170 -12.10 -3.25 -3.08
N ASP A 171 -11.16 -3.43 -2.16
CA ASP A 171 -10.66 -2.37 -1.27
C ASP A 171 -9.38 -1.67 -1.80
N HIS A 172 -9.12 -1.74 -3.12
CA HIS A 172 -7.89 -1.19 -3.72
C HIS A 172 -7.66 0.29 -3.38
N ARG A 173 -8.72 1.10 -3.31
CA ARG A 173 -8.63 2.52 -2.98
C ARG A 173 -8.45 2.75 -1.48
N ASP A 174 -8.97 1.88 -0.63
CA ASP A 174 -8.92 2.02 0.82
C ASP A 174 -7.48 2.03 1.31
N GLY A 175 -6.63 1.14 0.79
CA GLY A 175 -5.22 1.08 1.14
C GLY A 175 -4.46 2.37 0.85
N LEU A 176 -4.58 2.90 -0.38
CA LEU A 176 -3.91 4.16 -0.70
C LEU A 176 -4.50 5.34 0.08
N ALA A 177 -5.82 5.39 0.27
CA ALA A 177 -6.46 6.44 1.05
C ALA A 177 -5.99 6.43 2.51
N ALA A 178 -5.89 5.25 3.12
CA ALA A 178 -5.38 5.07 4.47
C ALA A 178 -3.92 5.53 4.59
N MET A 179 -3.04 5.11 3.67
CA MET A 179 -1.64 5.55 3.69
C MET A 179 -1.49 7.06 3.49
N MET A 180 -2.31 7.69 2.63
CA MET A 180 -2.35 9.16 2.50
C MET A 180 -2.76 9.82 3.83
N ALA A 181 -3.75 9.29 4.53
CA ALA A 181 -4.19 9.80 5.83
C ALA A 181 -3.11 9.60 6.91
N PHE A 182 -2.43 8.45 6.93
CA PHE A 182 -1.36 8.16 7.89
C PHE A 182 -0.16 9.07 7.69
N MET A 183 0.28 9.29 6.45
CA MET A 183 1.33 10.25 6.12
C MET A 183 0.99 11.67 6.57
N MET A 184 -0.26 12.11 6.37
CA MET A 184 -0.75 13.41 6.83
C MET A 184 -0.79 13.51 8.36
N GLY A 185 -1.30 12.48 9.04
CA GLY A 185 -1.34 12.37 10.49
C GLY A 185 0.06 12.36 11.11
N TYR A 186 0.98 11.59 10.51
CA TYR A 186 2.38 11.50 10.94
C TYR A 186 3.08 12.84 10.85
N ALA A 187 2.94 13.56 9.73
CA ALA A 187 3.52 14.91 9.58
C ALA A 187 2.94 15.90 10.61
N ALA A 188 1.64 15.82 10.89
CA ALA A 188 0.99 16.67 11.88
C ALA A 188 1.51 16.41 13.30
N GLU A 189 1.67 15.13 13.67
CA GLU A 189 2.22 14.73 14.97
C GLU A 189 3.71 15.10 15.09
N ALA A 190 4.48 14.90 14.01
CA ALA A 190 5.89 15.31 13.94
C ALA A 190 6.05 16.80 14.26
N ARG A 191 5.30 17.64 13.54
CA ARG A 191 5.34 19.10 13.71
C ARG A 191 4.96 19.53 15.12
N LYS A 192 4.05 18.80 15.78
CA LYS A 192 3.53 19.17 17.09
C LYS A 192 4.42 18.72 18.24
N ASN A 193 4.90 17.48 18.19
CA ASN A 193 5.46 16.80 19.36
C ASN A 193 6.87 16.21 19.14
N HIS A 194 7.38 16.17 17.90
CA HIS A 194 8.67 15.55 17.58
C HIS A 194 9.53 16.47 16.68
N PRO A 195 10.12 17.54 17.23
CA PRO A 195 10.82 18.57 16.46
C PRO A 195 11.99 18.01 15.62
N GLU A 196 12.72 17.01 16.12
CA GLU A 196 13.82 16.39 15.37
C GLU A 196 13.32 15.66 14.11
N THR A 197 12.25 14.87 14.24
CA THR A 197 11.59 14.24 13.08
C THR A 197 10.99 15.29 12.15
N TRP A 198 10.43 16.37 12.68
CA TRP A 198 9.89 17.46 11.86
C TRP A 198 10.95 18.16 11.01
N GLU A 199 12.12 18.48 11.59
CA GLU A 199 13.24 19.02 10.82
C GLU A 199 13.75 18.00 9.79
N GLY A 200 13.83 16.71 10.17
CA GLY A 200 14.19 15.63 9.26
C GLY A 200 13.25 15.47 8.07
N LEU A 201 11.93 15.63 8.27
CA LEU A 201 10.93 15.60 7.20
C LEU A 201 11.08 16.78 6.23
N LYS A 202 11.45 17.96 6.74
CA LYS A 202 11.69 19.17 5.92
C LYS A 202 13.05 19.19 5.23
N ALA A 203 13.99 18.35 5.66
CA ALA A 203 15.31 18.26 5.03
C ALA A 203 15.17 18.02 3.52
N PRO A 204 15.95 18.68 2.65
CA PRO A 204 15.70 18.71 1.21
C PRO A 204 15.56 17.33 0.56
N GLN A 205 16.35 16.35 0.98
CA GLN A 205 16.31 14.99 0.46
C GLN A 205 15.02 14.25 0.87
N THR A 206 14.67 14.28 2.16
CA THR A 206 13.43 13.65 2.68
C THR A 206 12.20 14.30 2.07
N ALA A 207 12.15 15.64 2.04
CA ALA A 207 11.04 16.39 1.47
C ALA A 207 10.85 16.04 -0.02
N LYS A 208 11.94 15.90 -0.79
CA LYS A 208 11.87 15.47 -2.20
C LYS A 208 11.27 14.07 -2.35
N VAL A 209 11.61 13.13 -1.47
CA VAL A 209 11.01 11.78 -1.46
C VAL A 209 9.51 11.88 -1.21
N VAL A 210 9.11 12.53 -0.12
CA VAL A 210 7.68 12.70 0.24
C VAL A 210 6.91 13.40 -0.88
N GLN A 211 7.46 14.48 -1.45
CA GLN A 211 6.85 15.19 -2.58
C GLN A 211 6.64 14.30 -3.80
N THR A 212 7.62 13.46 -4.13
CA THR A 212 7.58 12.58 -5.29
C THR A 212 6.52 11.50 -5.11
N LEU A 213 6.56 10.78 -3.99
CA LEU A 213 5.60 9.73 -3.68
C LEU A 213 4.18 10.29 -3.52
N TRP A 214 4.03 11.45 -2.87
CA TRP A 214 2.73 12.09 -2.68
C TRP A 214 2.10 12.53 -4.01
N LYS A 215 2.88 13.13 -4.91
CA LYS A 215 2.40 13.51 -6.25
C LYS A 215 1.93 12.28 -7.05
N GLN A 216 2.63 11.16 -6.91
CA GLN A 216 2.24 9.90 -7.53
C GLN A 216 0.91 9.39 -6.96
N ALA A 217 0.78 9.34 -5.63
CA ALA A 217 -0.44 8.93 -4.95
C ALA A 217 -1.65 9.80 -5.34
N GLU A 218 -1.51 11.13 -5.36
CA GLU A 218 -2.57 12.04 -5.79
C GLU A 218 -3.05 11.74 -7.22
N LYS A 219 -2.11 11.52 -8.15
CA LYS A 219 -2.43 11.18 -9.54
C LYS A 219 -3.16 9.84 -9.64
N THR A 220 -2.68 8.82 -8.93
CA THR A 220 -3.29 7.49 -8.90
C THR A 220 -4.68 7.54 -8.28
N MET A 221 -4.83 8.18 -7.12
CA MET A 221 -6.11 8.32 -6.43
C MET A 221 -7.14 9.03 -7.31
N ALA A 222 -6.77 10.16 -7.93
CA ALA A 222 -7.66 10.90 -8.83
C ALA A 222 -8.12 10.07 -10.04
N ALA A 223 -7.24 9.22 -10.60
CA ALA A 223 -7.59 8.33 -11.70
C ALA A 223 -8.57 7.23 -11.29
N SER A 224 -8.61 6.85 -10.00
CA SER A 224 -9.50 5.80 -9.49
C SER A 224 -10.93 6.27 -9.23
N CYS A 225 -11.16 7.57 -9.01
CA CYS A 225 -12.44 8.10 -8.48
C CYS A 225 -13.68 7.80 -9.35
N GLY A 226 -13.49 7.56 -10.66
CA GLY A 226 -14.59 7.24 -11.57
C GLY A 226 -15.02 5.78 -11.55
N ILE A 227 -14.28 4.91 -10.84
CA ILE A 227 -14.52 3.47 -10.82
C ILE A 227 -15.38 3.16 -9.59
N ARG A 228 -16.52 2.52 -9.82
CA ARG A 228 -17.46 2.10 -8.77
C ARG A 228 -16.88 0.91 -7.99
N ASP A 229 -17.24 0.80 -6.72
CA ASP A 229 -16.98 -0.38 -5.88
C ASP A 229 -15.48 -0.73 -5.78
N PHE A 230 -14.64 0.30 -5.75
CA PHE A 230 -13.17 0.22 -5.65
C PHE A 230 -12.63 0.61 -4.26
N GLY A 231 -13.52 0.88 -3.32
CA GLY A 231 -13.22 1.17 -1.93
C GLY A 231 -14.48 1.05 -1.10
N THR A 232 -14.34 0.48 0.09
CA THR A 232 -15.40 0.35 1.09
C THR A 232 -15.41 1.55 2.03
N ASN A 233 -14.21 1.94 2.50
CA ASN A 233 -14.02 2.95 3.54
C ASN A 233 -13.17 4.15 3.09
N ASP A 234 -12.77 4.18 1.82
CA ASP A 234 -11.93 5.20 1.18
C ASP A 234 -12.39 6.63 1.49
N ARG A 235 -13.72 6.86 1.46
CA ARG A 235 -14.29 8.19 1.67
C ARG A 235 -13.99 8.77 3.05
N GLU A 236 -13.89 7.94 4.08
CA GLU A 236 -13.58 8.40 5.45
C GLU A 236 -12.14 8.93 5.49
N TYR A 237 -11.18 8.13 5.00
CA TYR A 237 -9.78 8.51 4.87
C TYR A 237 -9.58 9.72 3.94
N LEU A 238 -10.24 9.74 2.78
CA LEU A 238 -10.15 10.85 1.83
C LEU A 238 -10.78 12.12 2.37
N SER A 239 -11.84 12.04 3.18
CA SER A 239 -12.40 13.20 3.86
C SER A 239 -11.41 13.80 4.85
N TYR A 240 -10.66 12.96 5.57
CA TYR A 240 -9.56 13.41 6.43
C TYR A 240 -8.45 14.11 5.62
N VAL A 241 -8.03 13.52 4.50
CA VAL A 241 -6.99 14.06 3.60
C VAL A 241 -7.43 15.38 2.95
N CYS A 242 -8.69 15.48 2.54
CA CYS A 242 -9.25 16.67 1.90
C CYS A 242 -9.55 17.82 2.86
N ASN A 243 -9.56 17.57 4.17
CA ASN A 243 -9.81 18.61 5.15
C ASN A 243 -8.57 19.50 5.31
N ALA A 244 -8.67 20.75 4.86
CA ALA A 244 -7.58 21.72 4.93
C ALA A 244 -7.00 21.93 6.34
N LYS A 245 -7.80 21.68 7.41
CA LYS A 245 -7.32 21.76 8.79
C LYS A 245 -6.26 20.71 9.12
N ASN A 246 -6.29 19.56 8.44
CA ASN A 246 -5.33 18.47 8.63
C ASN A 246 -4.08 18.63 7.75
N ALA A 247 -4.19 19.40 6.66
CA ALA A 247 -3.16 19.48 5.62
C ALA A 247 -1.96 20.38 5.95
N GLY A 248 -2.01 21.15 7.06
CA GLY A 248 -1.02 22.20 7.33
C GLY A 248 0.44 21.73 7.36
N ALA A 249 0.74 20.68 8.12
CA ALA A 249 2.11 20.15 8.22
C ALA A 249 2.59 19.60 6.86
N LEU A 250 1.73 18.83 6.19
CA LEU A 250 2.07 18.28 4.90
C LEU A 250 2.26 19.36 3.82
N THR A 251 1.48 20.45 3.86
CA THR A 251 1.62 21.59 2.95
C THR A 251 3.02 22.21 3.02
N GLU A 252 3.62 22.30 4.21
CA GLU A 252 4.98 22.82 4.38
C GLU A 252 6.03 21.90 3.74
N ILE A 253 5.90 20.58 3.94
CA ILE A 253 6.79 19.58 3.31
C ILE A 253 6.63 19.61 1.79
N LEU A 254 5.39 19.68 1.29
CA LEU A 254 5.08 19.65 -0.14
C LEU A 254 5.35 20.97 -0.86
N ARG A 255 5.44 22.08 -0.11
CA ARG A 255 5.48 23.47 -0.64
C ARG A 255 4.28 23.85 -1.51
N ARG A 256 3.17 23.15 -1.32
CA ARG A 256 1.87 23.37 -1.95
C ARG A 256 0.79 22.67 -1.13
N ALA A 257 -0.46 23.07 -1.30
CA ALA A 257 -1.57 22.31 -0.76
C ALA A 257 -1.62 20.89 -1.39
N PRO A 258 -1.91 19.84 -0.60
CA PRO A 258 -2.34 18.56 -1.13
C PRO A 258 -3.58 18.72 -2.03
N SER A 259 -3.62 17.97 -3.12
CA SER A 259 -4.76 17.91 -4.03
C SER A 259 -5.85 17.02 -3.44
N CYS A 260 -7.05 17.56 -3.26
CA CYS A 260 -8.20 16.77 -2.84
C CYS A 260 -8.87 16.08 -4.05
N PRO A 261 -9.00 14.74 -4.07
CA PRO A 261 -9.71 14.02 -5.12
C PRO A 261 -11.24 14.09 -4.91
N THR A 262 -11.85 15.27 -5.07
CA THR A 262 -13.26 15.52 -4.76
C THR A 262 -14.24 14.56 -5.45
N ARG A 263 -13.90 14.06 -6.65
CA ARG A 263 -14.69 13.04 -7.37
C ARG A 263 -14.82 11.72 -6.61
N CYS A 264 -13.86 11.35 -5.76
CA CYS A 264 -13.95 10.16 -4.93
C CYS A 264 -14.94 10.35 -3.77
N LEU A 265 -15.16 11.62 -3.35
CA LEU A 265 -16.06 11.96 -2.24
C LEU A 265 -17.51 12.10 -2.68
N THR A 266 -17.77 12.34 -3.98
CA THR A 266 -19.14 12.33 -4.49
C THR A 266 -19.69 10.91 -4.48
N ALA A 267 -20.90 10.73 -3.93
CA ALA A 267 -21.62 9.48 -4.07
C ALA A 267 -21.75 9.17 -5.57
N ALA A 268 -21.52 7.91 -5.97
CA ALA A 268 -21.79 7.50 -7.33
C ALA A 268 -23.29 7.70 -7.55
N THR A 269 -23.66 8.71 -8.34
CA THR A 269 -25.04 8.85 -8.80
C THR A 269 -25.38 7.54 -9.50
N ALA A 270 -26.39 6.84 -9.01
CA ALA A 270 -26.94 5.70 -9.70
C ALA A 270 -27.40 6.18 -11.07
N ALA A 271 -26.59 5.97 -12.11
CA ALA A 271 -27.10 5.97 -13.46
C ALA A 271 -28.09 4.80 -13.49
N ALA A 272 -29.36 5.15 -13.62
CA ALA A 272 -30.43 4.21 -13.88
C ALA A 272 -30.05 3.35 -15.10
N GLN A 273 -30.41 2.07 -15.00
CA GLN A 273 -30.30 1.05 -16.04
C GLN A 273 -30.84 1.53 -17.39
#